data_AF-A0A920AD74-F1
#
_entry.id   AF-A0A920AD74-F1
#
_cell.length_a   1.000
_cell.length_b   1.000
_cell.length_c   1.000
_cell.angle_alpha   90.00
_cell.angle_beta   90.00
_cell.angle_gamma   90.00
#
_symmetry.space_group_name_H-M   'P 1'
#
loop_
_entity.id
_entity.type
_entity.pdbx_description
1 polymer ?
#
loop_
_entity_poly.entity_id
_entity_poly.type
_entity_poly.pdbx_seq_one_letter_code
_entity_poly.pdbx_strand_id
1 'polypeptide(L)' 'MEYDCIFKDLPSPCDLVFNSLTNNDQLVIVKNSNGNAYLPEWNFNGKGLMLSGKGYQVKMYVPATFNYLSNDENYE' A
#
# COMPACT_ATOMS: atom_id res chain seq x y z
N MET A 1 -18.56 -17.58 -16.78
CA MET A 1 -18.79 -16.83 -15.54
C MET A 1 -17.44 -16.77 -14.85
N GLU A 2 -16.73 -15.68 -15.11
CA GLU A 2 -15.41 -15.42 -14.55
C GLU A 2 -15.65 -14.94 -13.12
N TYR A 3 -15.29 -15.76 -12.13
CA TYR A 3 -15.24 -15.29 -10.75
C TYR A 3 -13.97 -14.47 -10.65
N ASP A 4 -14.04 -13.25 -11.16
CA ASP A 4 -12.93 -12.32 -11.09
C ASP A 4 -12.73 -12.01 -9.61
N CYS A 5 -11.61 -12.51 -9.08
CA CYS A 5 -11.30 -12.39 -7.67
C CYS A 5 -11.16 -10.89 -7.40
N ILE A 6 -12.00 -10.34 -6.52
CA ILE A 6 -11.97 -8.91 -6.14
C ILE A 6 -10.61 -8.52 -5.47
N PHE A 7 -9.72 -9.48 -5.26
CA PHE A 7 -8.39 -9.28 -4.71
C PHE A 7 -7.35 -9.27 -5.82
N LYS A 8 -6.49 -8.24 -5.78
CA LYS A 8 -5.42 -8.08 -6.76
C LYS A 8 -4.45 -9.26 -6.72
N ASP A 9 -4.35 -10.03 -7.81
CA ASP A 9 -3.61 -11.31 -7.91
C ASP A 9 -2.10 -11.10 -8.07
N LEU A 10 -1.70 -9.88 -8.45
CA LEU A 10 -0.30 -9.49 -8.64
C LEU A 10 0.19 -8.58 -7.49
N PRO A 11 1.40 -8.82 -6.95
CA PRO A 11 2.01 -7.91 -5.97
C PRO A 11 2.13 -6.50 -6.54
N SER A 12 1.72 -5.49 -5.77
CA SER A 12 1.87 -4.07 -6.12
C SER A 12 3.00 -3.43 -5.31
N PRO A 13 3.89 -2.62 -5.91
CA PRO A 13 4.94 -1.94 -5.16
C PRO A 13 4.36 -0.97 -4.13
N CYS A 14 4.84 -1.07 -2.88
CA CYS A 14 4.34 -0.22 -1.79
C CYS A 14 4.50 1.27 -2.10
N ASP A 15 5.60 1.64 -2.76
CA ASP A 15 5.92 3.03 -3.08
C ASP A 15 4.82 3.66 -3.96
N LEU A 16 4.34 2.94 -4.97
CA LEU A 16 3.28 3.42 -5.86
C LEU A 16 1.90 3.40 -5.19
N VAL A 17 1.59 2.32 -4.44
CA VAL A 17 0.31 2.18 -3.75
C VAL A 17 0.10 3.31 -2.74
N PHE A 18 1.13 3.65 -1.97
CA PHE A 18 1.07 4.70 -0.96
C PHE A 18 1.56 6.06 -1.46
N ASN A 19 1.81 6.21 -2.77
CA ASN A 19 2.32 7.45 -3.36
C ASN A 19 1.40 8.63 -3.08
N SER A 20 0.08 8.43 -3.20
CA SER A 20 -0.92 9.46 -2.93
C SER A 20 -0.84 10.00 -1.50
N LEU A 21 -0.67 9.12 -0.51
CA LEU A 21 -0.54 9.51 0.90
C LEU A 21 0.84 10.08 1.22
N THR A 22 1.87 9.59 0.53
CA THR A 22 3.27 10.03 0.69
C THR A 22 3.45 11.45 0.15
N ASN A 23 2.94 11.75 -1.04
CA ASN A 23 3.03 13.08 -1.65
C ASN A 23 2.29 14.18 -0.88
N ASN A 24 1.32 13.79 -0.04
CA ASN A 24 0.61 14.72 0.83
C ASN A 24 1.20 14.78 2.25
N ASP A 25 2.33 14.10 2.51
CA ASP A 25 2.94 13.97 3.84
C ASP A 25 1.96 13.47 4.93
N GLN A 26 1.00 12.63 4.54
CA GLN A 26 -0.04 12.12 5.44
C GLN A 26 0.32 10.77 6.05
N LEU A 27 1.26 10.05 5.44
CA LEU A 27 1.66 8.72 5.83
C LEU A 27 2.84 8.73 6.81
N VAL A 28 2.62 8.21 8.02
CA VAL A 28 3.70 8.05 9.01
C VAL A 28 4.46 6.76 8.76
N ILE A 29 3.74 5.63 8.77
CA ILE A 29 4.34 4.31 8.67
C ILE A 29 3.31 3.27 8.24
N VAL A 30 3.74 2.32 7.41
CA VAL A 30 3.00 1.09 7.09
C VAL A 30 3.80 -0.10 7.58
N LYS A 31 3.17 -1.03 8.29
CA LYS A 31 3.80 -2.28 8.76
C LYS A 31 3.02 -3.49 8.33
N ASN A 32 3.73 -4.60 8.13
CA ASN A 32 3.13 -5.92 7.93
C ASN A 32 3.25 -6.80 9.20
N SER A 33 2.63 -7.98 9.16
CA SER A 33 2.73 -8.99 10.23
C SER A 33 4.14 -9.53 10.48
N ASN A 34 5.03 -9.43 9.49
CA ASN A 34 6.37 -9.99 9.53
C ASN A 34 7.41 -8.99 10.07
N GLY A 35 6.98 -7.79 10.48
CA GLY A 35 7.84 -6.73 11.01
C GLY A 35 8.48 -5.81 9.96
N ASN A 36 8.20 -6.01 8.66
CA ASN A 36 8.70 -5.10 7.64
C ASN A 36 7.88 -3.81 7.64
N ALA A 37 8.59 -2.68 7.60
CA ALA A 37 8.00 -1.34 7.59
C ALA A 37 8.30 -0.59 6.29
N TYR A 38 7.34 0.24 5.87
CA TYR A 38 7.50 1.28 4.87
C TYR A 38 7.34 2.64 5.56
N LEU A 39 8.36 3.48 5.41
CA LEU A 39 8.58 4.74 6.10
C LEU A 39 8.98 5.79 5.05
N PRO A 40 8.02 6.50 4.45
CA PRO A 40 8.31 7.45 3.37
C PRO A 40 9.16 8.63 3.85
N GLU A 41 8.90 9.14 5.07
CA GLU A 41 9.66 10.27 5.63
C GLU A 41 11.15 9.98 5.75
N TRP A 42 11.51 8.72 6.00
CA TRP A 42 12.90 8.29 6.16
C TRP A 42 13.45 7.68 4.87
N ASN A 43 12.69 7.81 3.77
CA ASN A 43 12.96 7.18 2.49
C ASN A 43 13.32 5.69 2.64
N PHE A 44 12.63 5.00 3.54
CA PHE A 44 12.92 3.61 3.91
C PHE A 44 11.78 2.70 3.45
N ASN A 45 12.09 1.83 2.48
CA ASN A 45 11.19 0.80 2.00
C ASN A 45 11.71 -0.60 2.33
N GLY A 46 11.35 -1.13 3.50
CA GLY A 46 11.67 -2.51 3.89
C GLY A 46 10.65 -3.55 3.43
N LYS A 47 9.49 -3.13 2.88
CA LYS A 47 8.42 -4.04 2.45
C LYS A 47 8.59 -4.45 0.98
N GLY A 48 9.02 -3.52 0.13
CA GLY A 48 9.15 -3.68 -1.32
C GLY A 48 7.78 -3.82 -2.00
N LEU A 49 7.13 -4.96 -1.81
CA LEU A 49 5.88 -5.33 -2.47
C LEU A 49 4.74 -5.57 -1.46
N MET A 50 3.58 -5.05 -1.83
CA MET A 50 2.30 -5.25 -1.16
C MET A 50 1.55 -6.40 -1.85
N LEU A 51 1.27 -7.45 -1.07
CA LEU A 51 0.47 -8.61 -1.47
C LEU A 51 -0.98 -8.43 -1.00
N SER A 52 -1.93 -8.68 -1.89
CA SER A 52 -3.35 -8.78 -1.53
C SER A 52 -3.62 -9.98 -0.62
N GLY A 53 -4.68 -9.90 0.17
CA GLY A 53 -5.01 -10.92 1.18
C GLY A 53 -4.10 -10.92 2.40
N LYS A 54 -3.16 -9.98 2.51
CA LYS A 54 -2.37 -9.74 3.73
C LYS A 54 -2.89 -8.50 4.45
N GLY A 55 -2.88 -8.55 5.78
CA GLY A 55 -3.18 -7.40 6.62
C GLY A 55 -1.99 -6.44 6.71
N TYR A 56 -2.29 -5.14 6.64
CA TYR A 56 -1.32 -4.06 6.80
C TYR A 56 -1.83 -3.09 7.84
N GLN A 57 -0.94 -2.67 8.73
CA GLN A 57 -1.25 -1.62 9.69
C GLN A 57 -0.68 -0.31 9.17
N VAL A 58 -1.55 0.68 9.01
CA VAL A 58 -1.20 2.01 8.51
C VAL A 58 -1.40 3.01 9.64
N LYS A 59 -0.42 3.88 9.86
CA LYS A 59 -0.53 5.04 10.75
C LYS A 59 -0.39 6.31 9.92
N MET A 60 -1.32 7.23 10.12
CA MET A 60 -1.41 8.52 9.41
C MET A 60 -1.44 9.67 10.42
N TYR A 61 -1.00 10.86 9.99
CA TYR A 61 -1.10 12.07 10.81
C TYR A 61 -2.51 12.64 10.83
N VAL A 62 -3.18 12.59 9.69
CA VAL A 62 -4.52 13.13 9.47
C VAL A 62 -5.39 12.07 8.79
N PRO A 63 -6.71 12.10 8.97
CA PRO A 63 -7.62 11.26 8.20
C PRO A 63 -7.50 11.59 6.71
N ALA A 64 -7.28 10.56 5.89
CA ALA A 64 -7.11 10.67 4.46
C ALA A 64 -7.85 9.52 3.74
N THR A 65 -8.23 9.75 2.49
CA THR A 65 -8.82 8.72 1.64
C THR A 65 -7.69 7.94 0.96
N PHE A 66 -7.68 6.62 1.17
CA PHE A 66 -6.76 5.70 0.52
C PHE A 66 -7.54 4.85 -0.48
N ASN A 67 -7.10 4.84 -1.74
CA ASN A 67 -7.68 4.00 -2.77
C ASN A 67 -6.72 2.85 -3.10
N TYR A 68 -7.21 1.62 -3.01
CA TYR A 68 -6.46 0.44 -3.43
C TYR A 68 -7.04 -0.07 -4.75
N LEU A 69 -6.30 0.18 -5.84
CA LEU A 69 -6.72 -0.13 -7.20
C LEU A 69 -6.81 -1.65 -7.43
N SER A 70 -7.79 -2.04 -8.23
CA SER A 70 -8.04 -3.42 -8.66
C SER A 70 -6.92 -3.97 -9.58
N ASN A 71 -7.01 -5.24 -9.98
CA ASN A 71 -6.09 -5.84 -10.96
C ASN A 71 -6.08 -5.10 -12.30
N ASP A 72 -7.24 -4.61 -12.74
CA ASP A 72 -7.42 -3.96 -14.04
C ASP A 72 -6.88 -2.53 -14.08
N GLU A 73 -6.48 -1.99 -12.94
CA GLU A 73 -6.00 -0.62 -12.78
C GLU A 73 -4.54 -0.62 -12.28
N ASN A 74 -3.71 0.15 -12.95
CA ASN A 74 -2.31 0.33 -12.58
C ASN A 74 -2.12 1.66 -11.85
N TYR A 75 -1.20 1.64 -10.89
CA TYR A 75 -0.73 2.87 -10.27
C TYR A 75 0.23 3.53 -11.28
N GLU A 76 -0.11 4.73 -11.75
CA GLU A 76 0.76 5.54 -12.61
C GLU A 76 1.91 6.20 -11.85
#